data_AF-A0A0S8ED09-F1
#
_entry.id   AF-A0A0S8ED09-F1
#
_cell.length_a   1.000
_cell.length_b   1.000
_cell.length_c   1.000
_cell.angle_alpha   90.00
_cell.angle_beta   90.00
_cell.angle_gamma   90.00
#
_symmetry.space_group_name_H-M   'P 1'
#
loop_
_entity.id
_entity.type
_entity.pdbx_description
1 polymer ?
#
loop_
_entity_poly.entity_id
_entity_poly.type
_entity_poly.pdbx_seq_one_letter_code
_entity_poly.pdbx_strand_id
1 'polypeptide(L)'
;MADDRVVVAAGVGAPRLVEAGVIRTSRSDALADRLIEIRSGLAAVLEEFKPDAVAVEALYSHYRHPRTAILMGHARGIVLAAAAEAGARVESYGATRIKKVLVGSGHASKQQIQRAIQSAFRLQETPYPPDVADALAVALCHAHHAGRVAHAR
;
A
#
# COMPACT_ATOMS: atom_id res chain seq x y z
N MET A 1 9.98 14.06 16.14
CA MET A 1 10.64 12.74 16.11
C MET A 1 9.58 11.66 16.14
N ALA A 2 9.16 11.21 14.96
CA ALA A 2 8.51 9.94 14.70
C ALA A 2 8.65 9.76 13.19
N ASP A 3 9.71 9.07 12.79
CA ASP A 3 9.99 8.73 11.39
C ASP A 3 9.01 7.63 10.95
N ASP A 4 8.11 8.01 10.06
CA ASP A 4 6.91 7.26 9.69
C ASP A 4 6.79 7.29 8.15
N ARG A 5 7.76 6.66 7.47
CA ARG A 5 7.95 6.75 6.00
C ARG A 5 7.32 5.56 5.27
N VAL A 6 6.66 5.81 4.14
CA VAL A 6 5.80 4.85 3.41
C VAL A 6 6.59 3.82 2.58
N VAL A 7 5.93 2.70 2.29
CA VAL A 7 6.44 1.53 1.57
C VAL A 7 6.79 1.80 0.10
N VAL A 8 8.03 1.47 -0.29
CA VAL A 8 8.49 1.39 -1.68
C VAL A 8 9.08 0.00 -1.94
N ALA A 9 8.45 -0.75 -2.85
CA ALA A 9 9.00 -1.99 -3.39
C ALA A 9 9.36 -1.78 -4.87
N ALA A 10 10.60 -2.09 -5.24
CA ALA A 10 11.07 -2.00 -6.62
C ALA A 10 11.53 -3.36 -7.13
N GLY A 11 11.21 -3.65 -8.40
CA GLY A 11 11.90 -4.66 -9.19
C GLY A 11 11.02 -5.39 -10.23
N VAL A 12 11.47 -5.38 -11.49
CA VAL A 12 11.11 -6.40 -12.47
C VAL A 12 11.98 -7.62 -12.16
N GLY A 13 11.38 -8.72 -11.68
CA GLY A 13 12.12 -9.90 -11.21
C GLY A 13 11.90 -10.18 -9.72
N ALA A 14 12.97 -10.43 -8.97
CA ALA A 14 12.88 -10.64 -7.52
C ALA A 14 12.60 -9.30 -6.81
N PRO A 15 11.51 -9.18 -6.03
CA PRO A 15 11.16 -7.93 -5.37
C PRO A 15 12.20 -7.56 -4.30
N ARG A 16 12.62 -6.29 -4.27
CA ARG A 16 13.49 -5.75 -3.23
C ARG A 16 12.75 -4.70 -2.42
N LEU A 17 12.86 -4.81 -1.10
CA LEU A 17 12.37 -3.79 -0.17
C LEU A 17 13.35 -2.62 -0.18
N VAL A 18 12.86 -1.42 -0.50
CA VAL A 18 13.66 -0.18 -0.43
C VAL A 18 13.44 0.48 0.92
N GLU A 19 12.18 0.74 1.25
CA GLU A 19 11.78 1.34 2.51
C GLU A 19 10.36 0.92 2.90
N ALA A 20 10.06 0.94 4.20
CA ALA A 20 8.74 0.66 4.72
C ALA A 20 8.47 1.30 6.08
N GLY A 21 7.21 1.69 6.28
CA GLY A 21 6.71 2.32 7.50
C GLY A 21 5.30 2.87 7.28
N VAL A 22 4.82 3.69 8.21
CA VAL A 22 3.40 4.07 8.31
C VAL A 22 3.29 5.53 8.67
N ILE A 23 2.56 6.34 7.91
CA ILE A 23 2.20 7.69 8.33
C ILE A 23 1.15 7.62 9.44
N ARG A 24 1.52 7.94 10.68
CA ARG A 24 0.58 7.97 11.81
C ARG A 24 0.03 9.37 12.01
N THR A 25 -1.28 9.41 12.24
CA THR A 25 -2.02 10.61 12.62
C THR A 25 -2.58 10.43 14.02
N SER A 26 -2.67 11.49 14.82
CA SER A 26 -3.36 11.38 16.11
C SER A 26 -4.86 11.15 15.94
N ARG A 27 -5.45 10.30 16.79
CA ARG A 27 -6.91 10.07 16.79
C ARG A 27 -7.70 11.18 17.48
N SER A 28 -7.04 12.03 18.27
CA SER A 28 -7.65 13.19 18.93
C SER A 28 -7.97 14.32 17.97
N ASP A 29 -7.30 14.35 16.82
CA ASP A 29 -7.30 15.50 15.94
C ASP A 29 -8.48 15.48 14.99
N ALA A 30 -8.88 16.66 14.50
CA ALA A 30 -9.96 16.76 13.54
C ALA A 30 -9.60 16.01 12.25
N LEU A 31 -10.61 15.47 11.57
CA LEU A 31 -10.39 14.71 10.32
C LEU A 31 -9.58 15.51 9.30
N ALA A 32 -9.86 16.81 9.16
CA ALA A 32 -9.15 17.68 8.22
C ALA A 32 -7.64 17.74 8.51
N ASP A 33 -7.25 17.91 9.78
CA ASP A 33 -5.85 18.00 10.19
C ASP A 33 -5.11 16.68 9.90
N ARG A 34 -5.76 15.56 10.24
CA ARG A 34 -5.23 14.22 9.94
C ARG A 34 -5.04 14.00 8.44
N LEU A 35 -5.93 14.51 7.60
CA LEU A 35 -5.79 14.42 6.14
C LEU A 35 -4.62 15.27 5.62
N ILE A 36 -4.35 16.42 6.23
CA ILE A 36 -3.18 17.25 5.91
C ILE A 36 -1.88 16.55 6.31
N GLU A 37 -1.84 15.87 7.46
CA GLU A 37 -0.69 15.06 7.88
C GLU A 37 -0.42 13.92 6.88
N ILE A 38 -1.46 13.18 6.49
CA ILE A 38 -1.37 12.10 5.48
C ILE A 38 -0.84 12.66 4.15
N ARG A 39 -1.41 13.77 3.67
CA ARG A 39 -0.97 14.41 2.43
C ARG A 39 0.51 14.78 2.50
N SER A 40 0.92 15.43 3.58
CA SER A 40 2.28 15.98 3.73
C SER A 40 3.31 14.86 3.84
N GLY A 41 3.02 13.83 4.64
CA GLY A 41 3.89 12.64 4.74
C GLY A 41 4.00 11.90 3.40
N LEU A 42 2.90 11.75 2.67
CA LEU A 42 2.92 11.09 1.36
C LEU A 42 3.68 11.92 0.33
N ALA A 43 3.50 13.25 0.31
CA ALA A 43 4.22 14.13 -0.61
C ALA A 43 5.74 14.05 -0.41
N ALA A 44 6.21 13.97 0.84
CA ALA A 44 7.63 13.79 1.14
C ALA A 44 8.17 12.47 0.56
N VAL A 45 7.43 11.37 0.70
CA VAL A 45 7.80 10.06 0.14
C VAL A 45 7.81 10.10 -1.38
N LEU A 46 6.80 10.71 -2.01
CA LEU A 46 6.72 10.80 -3.47
C LEU A 46 7.87 11.62 -4.05
N GLU A 47 8.26 12.72 -3.40
CA GLU A 47 9.41 13.53 -3.82
C GLU A 47 10.75 12.79 -3.62
N GLU A 48 10.89 12.05 -2.53
CA GLU A 48 12.11 11.30 -2.21
C GLU A 48 12.34 10.14 -3.19
N PHE A 49 11.30 9.34 -3.46
CA PHE A 49 11.43 8.09 -4.21
C PHE A 49 11.04 8.17 -5.68
N LYS A 50 10.25 9.17 -6.09
CA LYS A 50 9.80 9.39 -7.47
C LYS A 50 9.33 8.12 -8.18
N PRO A 51 8.35 7.38 -7.61
CA PRO A 51 7.97 6.08 -8.14
C PRO A 51 7.25 6.19 -9.49
N ASP A 52 7.48 5.23 -10.39
CA ASP A 52 6.76 5.12 -11.67
C ASP A 52 5.26 4.82 -11.51
N ALA A 53 4.90 4.21 -10.38
CA ALA A 53 3.54 3.83 -10.04
C ALA A 53 3.31 3.79 -8.52
N VAL A 54 2.10 4.15 -8.12
CA VAL A 54 1.59 4.00 -6.76
C VAL A 54 0.43 3.01 -6.79
N ALA A 55 0.62 1.89 -6.12
CA ALA A 55 -0.39 0.85 -5.98
C ALA A 55 -1.15 1.03 -4.67
N VAL A 56 -2.49 0.98 -4.74
CA VAL A 56 -3.37 1.07 -3.57
C VAL A 56 -4.36 -0.10 -3.52
N GLU A 57 -4.84 -0.43 -2.33
CA GLU A 57 -5.99 -1.31 -2.19
C GLU A 57 -7.28 -0.59 -2.63
N ALA A 58 -8.14 -1.31 -3.35
CA ALA A 58 -9.47 -0.83 -3.70
C ALA A 58 -10.36 -0.82 -2.46
N LEU A 59 -11.06 0.28 -2.25
CA LEU A 59 -11.93 0.47 -1.09
C LEU A 59 -13.30 -0.16 -1.35
N TYR A 60 -13.74 -1.03 -0.43
CA TYR A 60 -15.09 -1.61 -0.42
C TYR A 60 -15.78 -1.27 0.89
N SER A 61 -17.08 -1.01 0.83
CA SER A 61 -17.91 -0.79 2.01
C SER A 61 -18.64 -2.06 2.39
N HIS A 62 -18.54 -2.45 3.65
CA HIS A 62 -19.42 -3.47 4.22
C HIS A 62 -20.66 -2.78 4.76
N TYR A 63 -21.85 -3.28 4.41
CA TYR A 63 -23.12 -2.67 4.82
C TYR A 63 -23.29 -2.48 6.34
N ARG A 64 -22.60 -3.29 7.15
CA ARG A 64 -22.61 -3.20 8.62
C ARG A 64 -21.75 -2.05 9.17
N HIS A 65 -20.78 -1.55 8.40
CA HIS A 65 -19.80 -0.55 8.85
C HIS A 65 -19.54 0.55 7.80
N PRO A 66 -20.59 1.24 7.31
CA PRO A 66 -20.43 2.23 6.23
C PRO A 66 -19.58 3.43 6.65
N ARG A 67 -19.65 3.84 7.93
CA ARG A 67 -18.87 4.97 8.46
C ARG A 67 -17.36 4.76 8.32
N THR A 68 -16.87 3.53 8.56
CA THR A 68 -15.45 3.20 8.42
C THR A 68 -14.99 3.37 6.98
N ALA A 69 -15.78 2.87 6.03
CA ALA A 69 -15.48 3.01 4.61
C ALA A 69 -15.48 4.49 4.17
N ILE A 70 -16.41 5.30 4.66
CA ILE A 70 -16.45 6.74 4.35
C ILE A 70 -15.19 7.44 4.87
N LEU A 71 -14.79 7.20 6.12
CA LEU A 71 -13.57 7.78 6.71
C LEU A 71 -12.31 7.36 5.95
N MET A 72 -12.18 6.08 5.59
CA MET A 72 -11.09 5.59 4.75
C MET A 72 -11.11 6.21 3.35
N GLY A 73 -12.31 6.49 2.81
CA GLY A 73 -12.51 7.14 1.52
C GLY A 73 -11.89 8.52 1.44
N HIS A 74 -12.01 9.33 2.51
CA HIS A 74 -11.35 10.63 2.57
C HIS A 74 -9.82 10.53 2.48
N ALA A 75 -9.22 9.65 3.29
CA ALA A 75 -7.77 9.44 3.27
C ALA A 75 -7.31 8.89 1.91
N ARG A 76 -8.02 7.91 1.36
CA ARG A 76 -7.72 7.34 0.04
C ARG A 76 -7.78 8.43 -1.04
N GLY A 77 -8.79 9.30 -1.03
CA GLY A 77 -8.90 10.40 -2.00
C GLY A 77 -7.65 11.28 -2.03
N ILE A 78 -7.12 11.65 -0.86
CA ILE A 78 -5.87 12.40 -0.73
C ILE A 78 -4.68 11.63 -1.30
N VAL A 79 -4.58 10.32 -1.01
CA VAL A 79 -3.49 9.47 -1.53
C VAL A 79 -3.49 9.41 -3.05
N LEU A 80 -4.66 9.20 -3.66
CA LEU A 80 -4.79 9.13 -5.12
C LEU A 80 -4.44 10.47 -5.78
N ALA A 81 -4.94 11.57 -5.23
CA ALA A 81 -4.69 12.90 -5.75
C ALA A 81 -3.20 13.25 -5.68
N ALA A 82 -2.57 13.07 -4.52
CA ALA A 82 -1.14 13.38 -4.34
C ALA A 82 -0.24 12.51 -5.24
N ALA A 83 -0.55 11.22 -5.40
CA ALA A 83 0.20 10.35 -6.30
C ALA A 83 0.09 10.80 -7.76
N ALA A 84 -1.11 11.17 -8.21
CA ALA A 84 -1.34 11.68 -9.56
C ALA A 84 -0.68 13.05 -9.79
N GLU A 85 -0.73 13.96 -8.81
CA GLU A 85 -0.06 15.26 -8.84
C GLU A 85 1.46 15.12 -8.95
N ALA A 86 2.04 14.10 -8.31
CA ALA A 86 3.46 13.77 -8.41
C ALA A 86 3.85 13.07 -9.75
N GLY A 87 2.89 12.86 -10.65
CA GLY A 87 3.12 12.23 -11.96
C GLY A 87 3.22 10.71 -11.94
N ALA A 88 2.94 10.05 -10.80
CA ALA A 88 2.96 8.60 -10.71
C ALA A 88 1.67 7.98 -11.26
N ARG A 89 1.78 6.82 -11.92
CA ARG A 89 0.60 6.05 -12.35
C ARG A 89 -0.09 5.45 -11.13
N VAL A 90 -1.40 5.65 -11.00
CA VAL A 90 -2.16 5.15 -9.85
C VAL A 90 -2.92 3.89 -10.21
N GLU A 91 -2.65 2.79 -9.51
CA GLU A 91 -3.23 1.48 -9.76
C GLU A 91 -3.97 0.96 -8.52
N SER A 92 -5.18 0.40 -8.71
CA SER A 92 -6.01 -0.11 -7.61
C SER A 92 -6.26 -1.60 -7.70
N TYR A 93 -6.09 -2.31 -6.58
CA TYR A 93 -6.27 -3.76 -6.49
C TYR A 93 -7.25 -4.15 -5.40
N GLY A 94 -8.23 -5.00 -5.72
CA GLY A 94 -9.14 -5.55 -4.70
C GLY A 94 -8.44 -6.55 -3.77
N ALA A 95 -8.88 -6.58 -2.50
CA ALA A 95 -8.33 -7.47 -1.46
C ALA A 95 -8.22 -8.93 -1.90
N THR A 96 -9.26 -9.46 -2.54
CA THR A 96 -9.28 -10.85 -3.03
C THR A 96 -8.27 -11.09 -4.15
N ARG A 97 -8.03 -10.10 -5.02
CA ARG A 97 -7.00 -10.16 -6.06
C ARG A 97 -5.60 -10.17 -5.44
N ILE A 98 -5.34 -9.29 -4.46
CA ILE A 98 -4.06 -9.24 -3.74
C ILE A 98 -3.77 -10.62 -3.12
N LYS A 99 -4.73 -11.15 -2.35
CA LYS A 99 -4.61 -12.47 -1.72
C LYS A 99 -4.37 -13.60 -2.74
N LYS A 100 -5.13 -13.61 -3.84
CA LYS A 100 -5.00 -14.61 -4.90
C LYS A 100 -3.63 -14.55 -5.58
N VAL A 101 -3.08 -13.36 -5.82
CA VAL A 101 -1.76 -13.19 -6.44
C VAL A 101 -0.66 -13.69 -5.50
N LEU A 102 -0.75 -13.36 -4.21
CA LEU A 102 0.31 -13.68 -3.25
C LEU A 102 0.32 -15.14 -2.80
N VAL A 103 -0.86 -15.76 -2.60
CA VAL A 103 -0.94 -17.09 -1.99
C VAL A 103 -1.85 -18.07 -2.75
N GLY A 104 -2.30 -17.72 -3.94
CA GLY A 104 -3.15 -18.57 -4.78
C GLY A 104 -4.63 -18.65 -4.37
N SER A 105 -5.01 -18.08 -3.21
CA SER A 105 -6.39 -18.09 -2.70
C SER A 105 -6.87 -16.70 -2.30
N GLY A 106 -8.07 -16.32 -2.76
CA GLY A 106 -8.73 -15.07 -2.35
C GLY A 106 -9.16 -15.04 -0.88
N HIS A 107 -9.17 -16.20 -0.20
CA HIS A 107 -9.61 -16.35 1.19
C HIS A 107 -8.44 -16.53 2.18
N ALA A 108 -7.23 -16.17 1.75
CA ALA A 108 -6.04 -16.23 2.58
C ALA A 108 -6.20 -15.53 3.94
N SER A 109 -5.64 -16.15 4.98
CA SER A 109 -5.52 -15.54 6.31
C SER A 109 -4.43 -14.46 6.32
N LYS A 110 -4.52 -13.52 7.27
CA LYS A 110 -3.52 -12.46 7.42
C LYS A 110 -2.11 -13.01 7.66
N GLN A 111 -2.00 -14.11 8.41
CA GLN A 111 -0.72 -14.80 8.66
C GLN A 111 -0.13 -15.41 7.38
N GLN A 112 -0.96 -15.98 6.49
CA GLN A 112 -0.50 -16.50 5.21
C GLN A 112 0.08 -15.39 4.34
N ILE A 113 -0.57 -14.22 4.30
CA ILE A 113 -0.09 -13.05 3.58
C ILE A 113 1.25 -12.57 4.16
N GLN A 114 1.36 -12.44 5.48
CA GLN A 114 2.60 -12.01 6.15
C GLN A 114 3.79 -12.93 5.85
N ARG A 115 3.59 -14.25 5.89
CA ARG A 115 4.64 -15.22 5.53
C ARG A 115 5.02 -15.13 4.06
N ALA A 116 4.05 -14.93 3.17
CA ALA A 116 4.32 -14.76 1.75
C ALA A 116 5.17 -13.51 1.48
N ILE A 117 4.87 -12.40 2.17
CA ILE A 117 5.66 -11.16 2.08
C ILE A 117 7.06 -11.38 2.64
N GLN A 118 7.18 -11.96 3.83
CA GLN A 118 8.47 -12.26 4.45
C GLN A 118 9.36 -13.08 3.51
N SER A 119 8.80 -14.12 2.89
CA SER A 119 9.51 -14.96 1.92
C SER A 119 9.87 -14.20 0.65
N ALA A 120 8.93 -13.45 0.06
CA ALA A 120 9.14 -12.72 -1.18
C ALA A 120 10.26 -11.67 -1.06
N PHE A 121 10.28 -10.92 0.05
CA PHE A 121 11.28 -9.89 0.32
C PHE A 121 12.50 -10.39 1.10
N ARG A 122 12.57 -11.70 1.42
CA ARG A 122 13.66 -12.34 2.18
C ARG A 122 13.93 -11.67 3.54
N LEU A 123 12.86 -11.31 4.24
CA LEU A 123 12.93 -10.65 5.55
C LEU A 123 13.23 -11.67 6.65
N GLN A 124 14.06 -11.29 7.62
CA GLN A 124 14.36 -12.14 8.79
C GLN A 124 13.12 -12.39 9.64
N GLU A 125 12.26 -11.37 9.77
CA GLU A 125 11.04 -11.41 10.57
C GLU A 125 9.83 -10.99 9.74
N THR A 126 8.62 -11.28 10.23
CA THR A 126 7.40 -10.80 9.58
C THR A 126 7.31 -9.27 9.67
N PRO A 127 6.88 -8.57 8.61
CA PRO A 127 6.81 -7.12 8.62
C PRO A 127 5.91 -6.59 9.75
N TYR A 128 6.43 -5.60 10.47
CA TYR A 128 5.74 -4.90 11.55
C TYR A 128 5.86 -3.38 11.36
N PRO A 129 4.82 -2.58 11.66
CA PRO A 129 3.48 -2.98 12.09
C PRO A 129 2.67 -3.70 10.99
N PRO A 130 1.50 -4.29 11.31
CA PRO A 130 0.69 -5.03 10.33
C PRO A 130 0.35 -4.24 9.06
N ASP A 131 0.20 -2.92 9.16
CA ASP A 131 -0.07 -2.03 8.03
C ASP A 131 1.07 -2.05 6.98
N VAL A 132 2.31 -2.26 7.42
CA VAL A 132 3.46 -2.43 6.51
C VAL A 132 3.29 -3.69 5.67
N ALA A 133 2.86 -4.79 6.28
CA ALA A 133 2.60 -6.02 5.53
C ALA A 133 1.48 -5.81 4.50
N ASP A 134 0.40 -5.12 4.87
CA ASP A 134 -0.71 -4.85 3.96
C ASP A 134 -0.25 -3.98 2.77
N ALA A 135 0.57 -2.95 3.00
CA ALA A 135 1.15 -2.13 1.94
C ALA A 135 2.14 -2.90 1.04
N LEU A 136 3.00 -3.75 1.61
CA LEU A 136 3.90 -4.63 0.85
C LEU A 136 3.12 -5.64 0.00
N ALA A 137 1.97 -6.12 0.48
CA ALA A 137 1.11 -7.02 -0.28
C ALA A 137 0.59 -6.36 -1.56
N VAL A 138 0.13 -5.11 -1.44
CA VAL A 138 -0.37 -4.31 -2.57
C VAL A 138 0.76 -4.06 -3.58
N ALA A 139 1.95 -3.67 -3.10
CA ALA A 139 3.10 -3.41 -3.95
C ALA A 139 3.56 -4.68 -4.70
N LEU A 140 3.62 -5.83 -4.01
CA LEU A 140 3.96 -7.11 -4.62
C LEU A 140 2.90 -7.53 -5.67
N CYS A 141 1.61 -7.33 -5.36
CA CYS A 141 0.53 -7.58 -6.32
C CYS A 141 0.69 -6.73 -7.59
N HIS A 142 1.08 -5.45 -7.46
CA HIS A 142 1.38 -4.59 -8.60
C HIS A 142 2.58 -5.08 -9.39
N ALA A 143 3.70 -5.43 -8.74
CA ALA A 143 4.90 -5.93 -9.40
C ALA A 143 4.63 -7.19 -10.24
N HIS A 144 3.85 -8.14 -9.71
CA HIS A 144 3.41 -9.32 -10.46
C HIS A 144 2.51 -8.97 -11.65
N HIS A 145 1.68 -7.93 -11.54
CA HIS A 145 0.84 -7.49 -12.65
C HIS A 145 1.66 -6.78 -13.74
N ALA A 146 2.54 -5.86 -13.37
CA ALA A 146 3.39 -5.11 -14.29
C ALA A 146 4.37 -6.02 -15.04
N GLY A 147 4.97 -7.00 -14.37
CA GLY A 147 5.86 -7.99 -15.00
C GLY A 147 5.16 -8.84 -16.08
N ARG A 148 3.85 -9.10 -15.93
CA ARG A 148 3.05 -9.80 -16.94
C ARG A 148 2.77 -8.94 -18.17
N VAL A 149 2.61 -7.62 -18.00
CA VAL A 149 2.42 -6.69 -19.13
C VAL A 149 3.74 -6.50 -19.90
N ALA A 150 4.88 -6.53 -19.21
CA ALA A 150 6.21 -6.42 -19.83
C ALA A 150 6.60 -7.67 -20.65
N HIS A 151 6.15 -8.87 -20.28
CA HIS A 151 6.38 -10.11 -21.03
C HIS A 151 5.36 -10.41 -22.13
N ALA A 152 4.27 -9.63 -22.22
CA ALA A 152 3.21 -9.81 -23.20
C ALA A 152 3.35 -8.86 -24.41
N ARG A 153 4.55 -8.33 -24.65
CA ARG A 153 4.89 -7.49 -25.81
C ARG A 153 5.93 -8.17 -26.68
#